data_AF-A0A366KLY7-F1
#
_entry.id   AF-A0A366KLY7-F1
#
_cell.length_a   1.000
_cell.length_b   1.000
_cell.length_c   1.000
_cell.angle_alpha   90.00
_cell.angle_beta   90.00
_cell.angle_gamma   90.00
#
_symmetry.space_group_name_H-M   'P 1'
#
loop_
_entity.id
_entity.type
_entity.pdbx_description
1 polymer ?
#
loop_
_entity_poly.entity_id
_entity_poly.type
_entity_poly.pdbx_seq_one_letter_code
_entity_poly.pdbx_strand_id
1 'polypeptide(L)'
;MDMQESLRTVKYSVQDDAKFEKIALKLGRSKRQVFSQMIDYFYRSKKDPVDFNDELLKTTMLKGQKEHIGFIKTQEKELLIPIKRDAVRMIEGLKKIIDCFNTQVLKYNDEVIGNQLAQTKKLSTLNVAVERMEIKMETKQKLKERFLYLLNSYIKERDSFNMMTSSKEKEELAKLTRKQIELL
;
A
#
# COMPACT_ATOMS: atom_id res chain seq x y z
N MET A 1 -21.05 56.23 -42.98
CA MET A 1 -22.26 57.05 -42.73
C MET A 1 -21.77 58.44 -42.40
N ASP A 2 -21.95 59.37 -43.32
CA ASP A 2 -21.54 60.76 -43.14
C ASP A 2 -22.28 61.36 -41.94
N MET A 3 -21.51 61.72 -40.92
CA MET A 3 -22.03 62.32 -39.71
C MET A 3 -22.35 63.78 -40.05
N GLN A 4 -23.62 64.07 -40.29
CA GLN A 4 -24.10 65.41 -40.61
C GLN A 4 -23.81 66.34 -39.42
N GLU A 5 -22.73 67.12 -39.49
CA GLU A 5 -22.32 68.04 -38.43
C GLU A 5 -23.26 69.26 -38.41
N SER A 6 -24.33 69.18 -37.62
CA SER A 6 -25.17 70.36 -37.35
C SER A 6 -24.53 71.23 -36.27
N LEU A 7 -24.33 72.52 -36.56
CA LEU A 7 -23.92 73.50 -35.55
C LEU A 7 -25.05 73.69 -34.54
N ARG A 8 -24.89 73.11 -33.35
CA ARG A 8 -25.82 73.27 -32.22
C ARG A 8 -25.10 73.95 -31.07
N THR A 9 -25.73 74.96 -30.49
CA THR A 9 -25.15 75.74 -29.38
C THR A 9 -25.82 75.34 -28.07
N VAL A 10 -25.02 75.01 -27.06
CA VAL A 10 -25.47 74.76 -25.69
C VAL A 10 -25.07 75.95 -24.83
N LYS A 11 -26.01 76.54 -24.10
CA LYS A 11 -25.73 77.64 -23.17
C LYS A 11 -25.37 77.08 -21.79
N TYR A 12 -24.33 77.61 -21.17
CA TYR A 12 -23.88 77.28 -19.82
C TYR A 12 -23.24 78.52 -19.17
N SER A 13 -23.00 78.47 -17.87
CA SER A 13 -22.49 79.62 -17.12
C SER A 13 -21.02 79.92 -17.44
N VAL A 14 -20.58 81.16 -17.19
CA VAL A 14 -19.16 81.56 -17.33
C VAL A 14 -18.25 80.74 -16.39
N GLN A 15 -18.78 80.34 -15.23
CA GLN A 15 -18.05 79.48 -14.29
C GLN A 15 -17.84 78.07 -14.85
N ASP A 16 -18.86 77.52 -15.53
CA ASP A 16 -18.74 76.20 -16.15
C ASP A 16 -17.84 76.25 -17.40
N ASP A 17 -17.79 77.37 -18.12
CA ASP A 17 -16.82 77.58 -19.19
C ASP A 17 -15.37 77.52 -18.71
N ALA A 18 -15.07 78.19 -17.60
CA ALA A 18 -13.75 78.16 -16.99
C ALA A 18 -13.36 76.75 -16.52
N LYS A 19 -14.31 75.97 -15.97
CA LYS A 19 -14.07 74.56 -15.63
C LYS A 19 -13.85 73.72 -16.87
N PHE A 20 -14.65 73.94 -17.91
CA PHE A 20 -14.59 73.17 -19.14
C PHE A 20 -13.29 73.41 -19.90
N GLU A 21 -12.81 74.65 -19.96
CA GLU A 21 -11.51 75.02 -20.50
C GLU A 21 -10.38 74.32 -19.75
N LYS A 22 -10.40 74.31 -18.41
CA LYS A 22 -9.40 73.60 -17.60
C LYS A 22 -9.39 72.09 -17.89
N ILE A 23 -10.54 71.46 -18.06
CA ILE A 23 -10.65 70.03 -18.39
C ILE A 23 -10.11 69.77 -19.81
N ALA A 24 -10.49 70.60 -20.77
CA ALA A 24 -10.04 70.52 -22.16
C ALA A 24 -8.51 70.64 -22.26
N LEU A 25 -7.93 71.64 -21.59
CA LEU A 25 -6.48 71.84 -21.50
C LEU A 25 -5.77 70.66 -20.81
N LYS A 26 -6.30 70.18 -19.67
CA LYS A 26 -5.71 69.05 -18.94
C LYS A 26 -5.68 67.76 -19.78
N LEU A 27 -6.69 67.55 -20.62
CA LEU A 27 -6.79 66.38 -21.49
C LEU A 27 -6.12 66.58 -22.87
N GLY A 28 -5.60 67.78 -23.16
CA GLY A 28 -5.00 68.12 -24.46
C GLY A 28 -5.98 68.04 -25.63
N ARG A 29 -7.27 68.34 -25.40
CA ARG A 29 -8.35 68.17 -26.39
C ARG A 29 -9.16 69.46 -26.53
N SER A 30 -9.81 69.65 -27.66
CA SER A 30 -10.77 70.78 -27.80
C SER A 30 -12.01 70.54 -26.94
N LYS A 31 -12.65 71.63 -26.47
CA LYS A 31 -13.94 71.58 -25.76
C LYS A 31 -14.95 70.68 -26.50
N ARG A 32 -15.07 70.85 -27.82
CA ARG A 32 -15.96 70.04 -28.67
C ARG A 32 -15.70 68.53 -28.56
N GLN A 33 -14.43 68.12 -28.60
CA GLN A 33 -14.05 66.70 -28.48
C GLN A 33 -14.35 66.15 -27.09
N VAL A 34 -14.06 66.92 -26.03
CA VAL A 34 -14.37 66.52 -24.66
C VAL A 34 -15.89 66.36 -24.47
N PHE A 35 -16.69 67.28 -25.01
CA PHE A 35 -18.15 67.18 -24.95
C PHE A 35 -18.68 65.92 -25.65
N SER A 36 -18.21 65.63 -26.86
CA SER A 36 -18.59 64.42 -27.60
C SER A 36 -18.25 63.15 -26.80
N GLN A 37 -17.06 63.10 -26.20
CA GLN A 37 -16.63 61.97 -25.39
C GLN A 37 -17.43 61.84 -24.08
N MET A 38 -17.82 62.96 -23.46
CA MET A 38 -18.71 62.94 -22.30
C MET A 38 -20.07 62.34 -22.67
N ILE A 39 -20.66 62.74 -23.80
CA ILE A 39 -21.92 62.17 -24.29
C ILE A 39 -21.76 60.67 -24.52
N ASP A 40 -20.72 60.24 -25.25
CA ASP A 40 -20.44 58.83 -25.51
C ASP A 40 -20.23 58.04 -24.21
N TYR A 41 -19.51 58.60 -23.25
CA TYR A 41 -19.26 57.99 -21.95
C TYR A 41 -20.56 57.75 -21.18
N PHE A 42 -21.40 58.77 -21.01
CA PHE A 42 -22.67 58.62 -20.28
C PHE A 42 -23.66 57.72 -21.04
N TYR A 43 -23.69 57.81 -22.37
CA TYR A 43 -24.54 56.96 -23.18
C TYR A 43 -24.16 55.48 -23.09
N ARG A 44 -22.86 55.14 -23.09
CA ARG A 44 -22.37 53.75 -23.01
C ARG A 44 -22.38 53.21 -21.60
N SER A 45 -21.91 54.00 -20.63
CA SER A 45 -21.82 53.58 -19.23
C SER A 45 -23.16 53.57 -18.51
N LYS A 46 -24.19 54.23 -19.06
CA LYS A 46 -25.51 54.44 -18.43
C LYS A 46 -25.44 55.07 -17.05
N LYS A 47 -24.31 55.70 -16.71
CA LYS A 47 -24.11 56.42 -15.45
C LYS A 47 -24.87 57.74 -15.48
N ASP A 48 -25.44 58.09 -14.34
CA ASP A 48 -26.04 59.40 -14.14
C ASP A 48 -24.91 60.45 -13.92
N PRO A 49 -24.80 61.50 -14.75
CA PRO A 49 -23.85 62.59 -14.54
C PRO A 49 -23.98 63.30 -13.19
N VAL A 50 -25.12 63.14 -12.51
CA VAL A 50 -25.40 63.69 -11.18
C VAL A 50 -24.88 62.78 -10.06
N ASP A 51 -24.65 61.49 -10.33
CA ASP A 51 -24.02 60.56 -9.38
C ASP A 51 -22.49 60.73 -9.37
N PHE A 52 -22.03 61.72 -8.60
CA PHE A 52 -20.60 62.04 -8.45
C PHE A 52 -19.80 60.94 -7.74
N ASN A 53 -20.46 60.03 -7.00
CA ASN A 53 -19.80 59.06 -6.13
C ASN A 53 -19.60 57.67 -6.77
N ASP A 54 -20.10 57.47 -7.98
CA ASP A 54 -20.03 56.20 -8.72
C ASP A 54 -20.58 55.01 -7.88
N GLU A 55 -21.72 55.23 -7.23
CA GLU A 55 -22.32 54.27 -6.28
C GLU A 55 -22.71 52.96 -6.99
N LEU A 56 -23.08 53.03 -8.26
CA LEU A 56 -23.34 51.85 -9.10
C LEU A 56 -22.11 50.94 -9.24
N LEU A 57 -20.92 51.53 -9.40
CA LEU A 57 -19.68 50.75 -9.49
C LEU A 57 -19.36 50.09 -8.14
N LYS A 58 -19.44 50.84 -7.04
CA LYS A 58 -19.18 50.31 -5.69
C LYS A 58 -20.14 49.16 -5.35
N THR A 59 -21.43 49.33 -5.62
CA THR A 59 -22.44 48.30 -5.35
C THR A 59 -22.20 47.04 -6.17
N THR A 60 -21.81 47.17 -7.45
CA THR A 60 -21.46 46.03 -8.31
C THR A 60 -20.22 45.30 -7.80
N MET A 61 -19.18 46.03 -7.41
CA MET A 61 -17.96 45.43 -6.84
C MET A 61 -18.24 44.72 -5.51
N LEU A 62 -19.02 45.32 -4.62
CA LEU A 62 -19.41 44.70 -3.35
C LEU A 62 -20.27 43.46 -3.56
N LYS A 63 -21.16 43.47 -4.58
CA LYS A 63 -21.95 42.30 -4.95
C LYS A 63 -21.05 41.16 -5.44
N GLY A 64 -20.10 41.45 -6.35
CA GLY A 64 -19.14 40.46 -6.83
C GLY A 64 -18.29 39.88 -5.70
N GLN A 65 -17.80 40.70 -4.78
CA GLN A 65 -17.07 40.23 -3.60
C GLN A 65 -17.93 39.32 -2.71
N LYS A 66 -19.19 39.65 -2.48
CA LYS A 66 -20.12 38.79 -1.72
C LYS A 66 -20.34 37.46 -2.41
N GLU A 67 -20.48 37.45 -3.73
CA GLU A 67 -20.63 36.22 -4.53
C GLU A 67 -19.38 35.33 -4.42
N HIS A 68 -18.17 35.90 -4.54
CA HIS A 68 -16.92 35.16 -4.36
C HIS A 68 -16.77 34.59 -2.95
N ILE A 69 -17.08 35.38 -1.92
CA ILE A 69 -17.05 34.92 -0.53
C ILE A 69 -18.07 33.80 -0.32
N GLY A 70 -19.27 33.93 -0.90
CA GLY A 70 -20.30 32.89 -0.86
C GLY A 70 -19.81 31.59 -1.49
N PHE A 71 -19.23 31.68 -2.68
CA PHE A 71 -18.65 30.52 -3.38
C PHE A 71 -17.55 29.84 -2.56
N ILE A 72 -16.62 30.61 -1.98
CA ILE A 72 -15.55 30.07 -1.12
C ILE A 72 -16.14 29.36 0.09
N LYS A 73 -17.14 29.95 0.75
CA LYS A 73 -17.81 29.31 1.90
C LYS A 73 -18.52 28.02 1.51
N THR A 74 -19.15 27.99 0.33
CA THR A 74 -19.78 26.77 -0.19
C THR A 74 -18.73 25.70 -0.49
N GLN A 75 -17.63 26.04 -1.17
CA GLN A 75 -16.51 25.10 -1.40
C GLN A 75 -15.93 24.57 -0.09
N GLU A 76 -15.74 25.43 0.90
CA GLU A 76 -15.20 25.02 2.20
C GLU A 76 -16.13 24.02 2.88
N LYS A 77 -17.44 24.33 2.91
CA LYS A 77 -18.46 23.51 3.59
C LYS A 77 -18.72 22.18 2.87
N GLU A 78 -18.84 22.22 1.55
CA GLU A 78 -19.30 21.08 0.75
C GLU A 78 -18.16 20.20 0.25
N LEU A 79 -16.94 20.74 0.14
CA LEU A 79 -15.81 20.02 -0.43
C LEU A 79 -14.63 19.89 0.55
N LEU A 80 -14.07 21.01 1.01
CA LEU A 80 -12.79 20.97 1.75
C LEU A 80 -12.94 20.33 3.13
N ILE A 81 -13.99 20.65 3.88
CA ILE A 81 -14.25 20.06 5.19
C ILE A 81 -14.50 18.54 5.08
N PRO A 82 -15.38 18.04 4.19
CA PRO A 82 -15.55 16.60 3.96
C PRO A 82 -14.26 15.89 3.57
N ILE A 83 -13.49 16.42 2.61
CA ILE A 83 -12.20 15.83 2.20
C ILE A 83 -11.26 15.66 3.39
N LYS A 84 -11.12 16.70 4.22
CA LYS A 84 -10.27 16.63 5.41
C LYS A 84 -10.77 15.56 6.39
N ARG A 85 -12.08 15.49 6.63
CA ARG A 85 -12.67 14.49 7.54
C ARG A 85 -12.46 13.07 7.03
N ASP A 86 -12.66 12.83 5.75
CA ASP A 86 -12.51 11.51 5.16
C ASP A 86 -11.05 11.08 5.08
N ALA A 87 -10.12 12.01 4.81
CA ALA A 87 -8.69 11.74 4.91
C ALA A 87 -8.26 11.32 6.32
N VAL A 88 -8.77 11.98 7.37
CA VAL A 88 -8.49 11.61 8.76
C VAL A 88 -9.03 10.21 9.08
N ARG A 89 -10.27 9.91 8.67
CA ARG A 89 -10.86 8.56 8.84
C ARG A 89 -10.06 7.48 8.11
N MET A 90 -9.59 7.77 6.91
CA MET A 90 -8.75 6.86 6.13
C MET A 90 -7.43 6.57 6.86
N ILE A 91 -6.77 7.61 7.38
CA ILE A 91 -5.54 7.46 8.17
C ILE A 91 -5.78 6.60 9.42
N GLU A 92 -6.89 6.80 10.12
CA GLU A 92 -7.27 5.97 11.27
C GLU A 92 -7.52 4.51 10.88
N GLY A 93 -8.17 4.28 9.73
CA GLY A 93 -8.36 2.94 9.16
C GLY A 93 -7.02 2.27 8.85
N LEU A 94 -6.10 2.97 8.20
CA LEU A 94 -4.76 2.46 7.89
C LEU A 94 -3.96 2.12 9.15
N LYS A 95 -4.06 2.95 10.21
CA LYS A 95 -3.43 2.64 11.51
C LYS A 95 -3.92 1.31 12.07
N LYS A 96 -5.24 1.08 12.07
CA LYS A 96 -5.82 -0.21 12.54
C LYS A 96 -5.35 -1.40 11.72
N ILE A 97 -5.20 -1.23 10.40
CA ILE A 97 -4.68 -2.29 9.52
C ILE A 97 -3.23 -2.60 9.87
N ILE A 98 -2.39 -1.57 10.07
CA ILE A 98 -0.99 -1.74 10.49
C ILE A 98 -0.92 -2.44 11.84
N ASP A 99 -1.75 -2.03 12.80
CA ASP A 99 -1.79 -2.64 14.13
C ASP A 99 -2.19 -4.12 14.04
N CYS A 100 -3.20 -4.46 13.24
CA CYS A 100 -3.61 -5.84 12.99
C CYS A 100 -2.48 -6.65 12.36
N PHE A 101 -1.81 -6.11 11.35
CA PHE A 101 -0.69 -6.79 10.69
C PHE A 101 0.45 -7.07 11.67
N ASN A 102 0.84 -6.09 12.47
CA ASN A 102 1.93 -6.23 13.43
C ASN A 102 1.58 -7.18 14.59
N THR A 103 0.33 -7.18 15.04
CA THR A 103 -0.08 -7.96 16.22
C THR A 103 -0.54 -9.37 15.88
N GLN A 104 -1.18 -9.58 14.74
CA GLN A 104 -1.72 -10.87 14.35
C GLN A 104 -0.82 -11.56 13.35
N VAL A 105 -0.51 -10.92 12.22
CA VAL A 105 0.22 -11.58 11.13
C VAL A 105 1.66 -11.84 11.52
N LEU A 106 2.38 -10.83 12.03
CA LEU A 106 3.78 -11.02 12.40
C LEU A 106 3.94 -12.01 13.57
N LYS A 107 3.14 -11.86 14.64
CA LYS A 107 3.19 -12.80 15.78
C LYS A 107 2.85 -14.23 15.38
N TYR A 108 1.81 -14.40 14.56
CA TYR A 108 1.43 -15.72 14.06
C TYR A 108 2.56 -16.33 13.22
N ASN A 109 3.20 -15.54 12.36
CA ASN A 109 4.34 -16.01 11.57
C ASN A 109 5.51 -16.44 12.47
N ASP A 110 5.82 -15.68 13.51
CA ASP A 110 6.85 -16.03 14.49
C ASP A 110 6.52 -17.35 15.22
N GLU A 111 5.26 -17.53 15.63
CA GLU A 111 4.79 -18.77 16.27
C GLU A 111 4.85 -19.96 15.31
N VAL A 112 4.45 -19.79 14.05
CA VAL A 112 4.51 -20.84 13.03
C VAL A 112 5.95 -21.25 12.76
N ILE A 113 6.87 -20.30 12.61
CA ILE A 113 8.30 -20.59 12.41
C ILE A 113 8.85 -21.33 13.63
N GLY A 114 8.53 -20.88 14.84
CA GLY A 114 8.95 -21.57 16.07
C GLY A 114 8.45 -23.01 16.14
N ASN A 115 7.18 -23.23 15.81
CA ASN A 115 6.57 -24.56 15.77
C ASN A 115 7.19 -25.46 14.69
N GLN A 116 7.44 -24.93 13.49
CA GLN A 116 8.10 -25.68 12.40
C GLN A 116 9.53 -26.08 12.79
N LEU A 117 10.27 -25.20 13.46
CA LEU A 117 11.62 -25.48 13.93
C LEU A 117 11.61 -26.56 15.02
N ALA A 118 10.65 -26.52 15.94
CA ALA A 118 10.45 -27.56 16.94
C ALA A 118 10.06 -28.90 16.31
N GLN A 119 9.18 -28.91 15.31
CA GLN A 119 8.82 -30.12 14.55
C GLN A 119 10.02 -30.70 13.81
N THR A 120 10.83 -29.86 13.17
CA THR A 120 12.04 -30.27 12.46
C THR A 120 13.02 -30.99 13.39
N LYS A 121 13.23 -30.48 14.61
CA LYS A 121 14.06 -31.13 15.64
C LYS A 121 13.50 -32.48 16.11
N LYS A 122 12.18 -32.58 16.26
CA LYS A 122 11.53 -33.87 16.58
C LYS A 122 11.71 -34.87 15.45
N LEU A 123 11.52 -34.42 14.21
CA LEU A 123 11.67 -35.26 13.02
C LEU A 123 13.12 -35.74 12.84
N SER A 124 14.12 -34.89 13.04
CA SER A 124 15.52 -35.31 12.99
C SER A 124 15.85 -36.37 14.04
N THR A 125 15.25 -36.27 15.23
CA THR A 125 15.44 -37.26 16.30
C THR A 125 14.77 -38.59 15.95
N LEU A 126 13.59 -38.55 15.32
CA LEU A 126 12.92 -39.73 14.79
C LEU A 126 13.73 -40.40 13.68
N ASN A 127 14.30 -39.64 12.74
CA ASN A 127 15.14 -40.19 11.68
C ASN A 127 16.32 -40.97 12.24
N VAL A 128 17.03 -40.42 13.24
CA VAL A 128 18.12 -41.13 13.92
C VAL A 128 17.63 -42.40 14.62
N ALA A 129 16.43 -42.39 15.19
CA ALA A 129 15.85 -43.59 15.80
C ALA A 129 15.52 -44.66 14.74
N VAL A 130 14.96 -44.25 13.60
CA VAL A 130 14.64 -45.13 12.47
C VAL A 130 15.90 -45.76 11.89
N GLU A 131 16.96 -44.98 11.66
CA GLU A 131 18.27 -45.49 11.20
C GLU A 131 18.83 -46.55 12.16
N ARG A 132 18.76 -46.30 13.48
CA ARG A 132 19.18 -47.30 14.48
C ARG A 132 18.32 -48.56 14.43
N MET A 133 17.01 -48.44 14.20
CA MET A 133 16.12 -49.59 14.06
C MET A 133 16.48 -50.40 12.81
N GLU A 134 16.76 -49.73 11.70
CA GLU A 134 17.16 -50.36 10.44
C GLU A 134 18.47 -51.15 10.61
N ILE A 135 19.50 -50.55 11.21
CA ILE A 135 20.78 -51.23 11.52
C ILE A 135 20.54 -52.46 12.41
N LYS A 136 19.70 -52.34 13.45
CA LYS A 136 19.39 -53.47 14.33
C LYS A 136 18.63 -54.58 13.60
N MET A 137 17.71 -54.23 12.71
CA MET A 137 16.97 -55.19 11.89
C MET A 137 17.89 -55.92 10.92
N GLU A 138 18.77 -55.20 10.23
CA GLU A 138 19.76 -55.78 9.32
C GLU A 138 20.72 -56.71 10.08
N THR A 139 21.23 -56.28 11.24
CA THR A 139 22.11 -57.10 12.10
C THR A 139 21.41 -58.37 12.56
N LYS A 140 20.14 -58.27 12.99
CA LYS A 140 19.32 -59.43 13.38
C LYS A 140 19.13 -60.39 12.20
N GLN A 141 18.91 -59.87 11.00
CA GLN A 141 18.73 -60.68 9.80
C GLN A 141 20.03 -61.43 9.43
N LYS A 142 21.17 -60.73 9.43
CA LYS A 142 22.50 -61.34 9.22
C LYS A 142 22.80 -62.42 10.26
N LEU A 143 22.47 -62.19 11.52
CA LEU A 143 22.67 -63.19 12.59
C LEU A 143 21.84 -64.46 12.33
N LYS A 144 20.57 -64.31 11.93
CA LYS A 144 19.73 -65.46 11.57
C LYS A 144 20.29 -66.25 10.39
N GLU A 145 20.76 -65.57 9.35
CA GLU A 145 21.36 -66.21 8.17
C GLU A 145 22.63 -66.99 8.54
N ARG A 146 23.52 -66.39 9.32
CA ARG A 146 24.73 -67.05 9.80
C ARG A 146 24.42 -68.25 10.70
N PHE A 147 23.45 -68.12 11.60
CA PHE A 147 23.04 -69.21 12.47
C PHE A 147 22.44 -70.38 11.67
N LEU A 148 21.57 -70.08 10.68
CA LEU A 148 21.01 -71.09 9.76
C LEU A 148 22.12 -71.80 8.98
N TYR A 149 23.13 -71.07 8.52
CA TYR A 149 24.28 -71.66 7.84
C TYR A 149 25.05 -72.64 8.73
N LEU A 150 25.35 -72.26 9.97
CA LEU A 150 26.02 -73.13 10.94
C LEU A 150 25.16 -74.37 11.25
N LEU A 151 23.86 -74.18 11.48
CA LEU A 151 22.94 -75.27 11.77
C LEU A 151 22.85 -76.26 10.60
N ASN A 152 22.72 -75.78 9.37
CA ASN A 152 22.66 -76.62 8.18
C ASN A 152 23.99 -77.38 7.96
N SER A 153 25.13 -76.72 8.22
CA SER A 153 26.44 -77.36 8.14
C SER A 153 26.58 -78.46 9.20
N TYR A 154 26.17 -78.19 10.44
CA TYR A 154 26.14 -79.19 11.50
C TYR A 154 25.23 -80.38 11.17
N ILE A 155 24.02 -80.13 10.67
CA ILE A 155 23.09 -81.20 10.26
C ILE A 155 23.72 -82.06 9.17
N LYS A 156 24.32 -81.44 8.14
CA LYS A 156 24.97 -82.15 7.03
C LYS A 156 26.15 -83.01 7.50
N GLU A 157 27.02 -82.47 8.35
CA GLU A 157 28.14 -83.24 8.90
C GLU A 157 27.67 -84.36 9.82
N ARG A 158 26.66 -84.10 10.66
CA ARG A 158 26.05 -85.13 11.51
C ARG A 158 25.42 -86.24 10.69
N ASP A 159 24.70 -85.92 9.62
CA ASP A 159 24.05 -86.90 8.75
C ASP A 159 25.04 -87.72 7.93
N SER A 160 26.28 -87.23 7.77
CA SER A 160 27.38 -88.00 7.18
C SER A 160 27.94 -89.09 8.11
N PHE A 161 27.59 -89.04 9.41
CA PHE A 161 28.01 -90.05 10.38
C PHE A 161 27.28 -91.38 10.20
N ASN A 162 28.05 -92.45 10.09
CA ASN A 162 27.61 -93.83 9.95
C ASN A 162 27.73 -94.58 11.30
N MET A 163 27.28 -95.84 11.35
CA MET A 163 27.30 -96.69 12.56
C MET A 163 28.69 -96.87 13.21
N MET A 164 29.78 -96.60 12.49
CA MET A 164 31.16 -96.68 13.02
C MET A 164 31.69 -95.36 13.61
N THR A 165 30.94 -94.27 13.55
CA THR A 165 31.40 -92.96 14.05
C THR A 165 31.43 -92.95 15.57
N SER A 166 32.58 -92.61 16.15
CA SER A 166 32.79 -92.67 17.59
C SER A 166 31.97 -91.60 18.33
N SER A 167 31.63 -91.87 19.59
CA SER A 167 30.98 -90.86 20.45
C SER A 167 31.84 -89.61 20.64
N LYS A 168 33.16 -89.73 20.48
CA LYS A 168 34.13 -88.64 20.65
C LYS A 168 34.06 -87.65 19.48
N GLU A 169 33.98 -88.14 18.24
CA GLU A 169 33.84 -87.29 17.05
C GLU A 169 32.51 -86.53 17.03
N LYS A 170 31.42 -87.16 17.50
CA LYS A 170 30.11 -86.49 17.66
C LYS A 170 30.18 -85.33 18.65
N GLU A 171 30.87 -85.51 19.77
CA GLU A 171 31.06 -84.48 20.79
C GLU A 171 31.99 -83.35 20.29
N GLU A 172 33.02 -83.68 19.50
CA GLU A 172 33.89 -82.68 18.87
C GLU A 172 33.15 -81.82 17.85
N LEU A 173 32.30 -82.42 16.99
CA LEU A 173 31.45 -81.66 16.08
C LEU A 173 30.50 -80.71 16.83
N ALA A 174 29.90 -81.18 17.92
CA ALA A 174 29.04 -80.35 18.76
C ALA A 174 29.81 -79.20 19.44
N LYS A 175 31.03 -79.46 19.94
CA LYS A 175 31.90 -78.41 20.51
C LYS A 175 32.33 -77.39 19.47
N LEU A 176 32.71 -77.84 18.27
CA LEU A 176 33.17 -76.97 17.20
C LEU A 176 32.03 -76.05 16.72
N THR A 177 30.82 -76.59 16.57
CA THR A 177 29.63 -75.80 16.21
C THR A 177 29.25 -74.80 17.30
N ARG A 178 29.28 -75.19 18.59
CA ARG A 178 29.04 -74.25 19.70
C ARG A 178 30.06 -73.11 19.70
N LYS A 179 31.33 -73.41 19.47
CA LYS A 179 32.39 -72.41 19.36
C LYS A 179 32.18 -71.47 18.16
N GLN A 180 31.67 -71.98 17.05
CA GLN A 180 31.31 -71.14 15.88
C GLN A 180 30.12 -70.23 16.19
N ILE A 181 29.13 -70.69 16.98
CA ILE A 181 27.99 -69.87 17.43
C ILE A 181 28.45 -68.77 18.41
N GLU A 182 29.40 -69.06 19.31
CA GLU A 182 29.98 -68.05 20.23
C GLU A 182 30.73 -66.93 19.50
N LEU A 183 31.17 -67.16 18.26
CA LEU A 183 31.87 -66.18 17.42
C LEU A 183 30.92 -65.30 16.57
N LEU A 184 29.60 -65.53 16.63
CA LEU A 184 28.58 -64.76 15.91
C LEU A 184 28.12 -63.52 16.67
#